data_AF-A0A3D4JHS7-F1
#
_entry.id   AF-A0A3D4JHS7-F1
#
_cell.length_a   1.000
_cell.length_b   1.000
_cell.length_c   1.000
_cell.angle_alpha   90.00
_cell.angle_beta   90.00
_cell.angle_gamma   90.00
#
_symmetry.space_group_name_H-M   'P 1'
#
loop_
_entity.id
_entity.type
_entity.pdbx_description
1 polymer ?
#
loop_
_entity_poly.entity_id
_entity_poly.type
_entity_poly.pdbx_seq_one_letter_code
_entity_poly.pdbx_strand_id
1 'polypeptide(L)'
;MYYGIRTLIRKLTGAGVIFVTLQILGWSGYQTPPEGVTQFTQPDAALLMIRLMVTFIGAVIVSGTILLAWSYPLTREKYDRIKKLLAIRRNKNLESS
;
A
#
# COMPACT_ATOMS: atom_id res chain seq x y z
N MET A 1 -13.91 2.53 -17.93
CA MET A 1 -13.05 3.63 -17.43
C MET A 1 -12.43 3.37 -16.04
N TYR A 2 -13.10 2.67 -15.12
CA TYR A 2 -12.61 2.42 -13.74
C TYR A 2 -11.33 1.57 -13.61
N TYR A 3 -11.11 0.59 -14.48
CA TYR A 3 -9.95 -0.31 -14.37
C TYR A 3 -8.61 0.37 -14.75
N GLY A 4 -8.60 1.25 -15.75
CA GLY A 4 -7.39 1.94 -16.19
C GLY A 4 -6.81 2.90 -15.15
N ILE A 5 -7.69 3.62 -14.43
CA ILE A 5 -7.26 4.50 -13.34
C ILE A 5 -6.68 3.68 -12.18
N ARG A 6 -7.33 2.56 -11.82
CA ARG A 6 -6.85 1.67 -10.76
C ARG A 6 -5.47 1.09 -11.08
N THR A 7 -5.21 0.69 -12.33
CA THR A 7 -3.91 0.17 -12.73
C THR A 7 -2.84 1.25 -12.77
N LEU A 8 -3.19 2.47 -13.20
CA LEU A 8 -2.27 3.61 -13.20
C LEU A 8 -1.89 4.04 -11.79
N ILE A 9 -2.86 4.14 -10.87
CA ILE A 9 -2.60 4.40 -9.45
C ILE A 9 -1.64 3.34 -8.89
N ARG A 10 -1.91 2.05 -9.14
CA ARG A 10 -1.02 0.97 -8.68
C ARG A 10 0.41 1.11 -9.21
N LYS A 11 0.58 1.48 -10.49
CA LYS A 11 1.90 1.71 -11.09
C LYS A 11 2.60 2.91 -10.47
N LEU A 12 1.90 4.03 -10.30
CA LEU A 12 2.45 5.23 -9.70
C LEU A 12 2.84 5.02 -8.24
N THR A 13 2.03 4.31 -7.46
CA THR A 13 2.36 3.96 -6.08
C THR A 13 3.63 3.11 -6.02
N GLY A 14 3.74 2.06 -6.85
CA GLY A 14 4.93 1.23 -6.89
C GLY A 14 6.19 2.02 -7.28
N ALA A 15 6.11 2.81 -8.34
CA ALA A 15 7.21 3.66 -8.79
C ALA A 15 7.59 4.71 -7.74
N GLY A 16 6.60 5.33 -7.09
CA GLY A 16 6.82 6.31 -6.03
C GLY A 16 7.52 5.71 -4.81
N VAL A 17 7.13 4.50 -4.38
CA VAL A 17 7.78 3.79 -3.27
C VAL A 17 9.25 3.50 -3.60
N ILE A 18 9.53 2.99 -4.80
CA ILE A 18 10.91 2.71 -5.24
C ILE A 18 11.72 4.01 -5.30
N PHE A 19 11.15 5.06 -5.88
CA PHE A 19 11.80 6.36 -5.99
C PHE A 19 12.17 6.93 -4.60
N VAL A 20 11.22 6.97 -3.67
CA VAL A 20 11.47 7.45 -2.29
C VAL A 20 12.52 6.60 -1.59
N THR A 21 12.46 5.28 -1.77
CA THR A 21 13.46 4.35 -1.21
C THR A 21 14.87 4.67 -1.72
N LEU A 22 15.01 4.91 -3.03
CA LEU A 22 16.28 5.28 -3.63
C LEU A 22 16.78 6.65 -3.14
N GLN A 23 15.90 7.64 -2.95
CA GLN A 23 16.29 8.93 -2.39
C GLN A 23 16.85 8.79 -0.97
N ILE A 24 16.18 8.01 -0.11
CA ILE A 24 16.62 7.75 1.27
C ILE A 24 17.97 7.02 1.27
N LEU A 25 18.14 6.01 0.41
CA LEU A 25 19.42 5.31 0.26
C LEU A 25 20.54 6.25 -0.22
N GLY A 26 20.25 7.10 -1.20
CA GLY A 26 21.18 8.10 -1.70
C GLY A 26 21.65 9.06 -0.60
N TRP A 27 20.72 9.54 0.24
CA TRP A 27 21.06 10.40 1.39
C TRP A 27 21.82 9.67 2.49
N SER A 28 21.60 8.36 2.64
CA SER A 28 22.29 7.55 3.66
C SER A 28 23.75 7.24 3.33
N GLY A 29 24.22 7.63 2.13
CA GLY A 29 25.57 7.33 1.67
C GLY A 29 25.74 5.90 1.16
N TYR A 30 24.65 5.29 0.68
CA TYR A 30 24.69 3.95 0.10
C TYR A 30 25.74 3.87 -1.01
N GLN A 31 26.71 2.97 -0.85
CA GLN A 31 27.75 2.71 -1.83
C GLN A 31 27.44 1.40 -2.55
N THR A 32 27.43 1.46 -3.88
CA THR A 32 27.28 0.27 -4.72
C THR A 32 28.54 -0.58 -4.60
N PRO A 33 28.45 -1.84 -4.17
CA PRO A 33 29.61 -2.72 -4.09
C PRO A 33 30.27 -2.86 -5.47
N PRO A 34 31.61 -2.78 -5.58
CA PRO A 34 32.31 -3.11 -6.81
C PRO A 34 32.06 -4.57 -7.22
N GLU A 35 31.97 -4.83 -8.52
CA GLU A 35 31.81 -6.20 -9.03
C GLU A 35 32.98 -7.09 -8.59
N GLY A 36 32.68 -8.26 -8.04
CA GLY A 36 33.69 -9.24 -7.59
C GLY A 36 34.03 -9.22 -6.09
N VAL A 37 33.42 -8.33 -5.29
CA VAL A 37 33.66 -8.27 -3.85
C VAL A 37 32.53 -8.96 -3.07
N THR A 38 32.87 -9.97 -2.27
CA THR A 38 31.91 -10.75 -1.45
C THR A 38 31.59 -10.11 -0.10
N GLN A 39 32.50 -9.27 0.41
CA GLN A 39 32.30 -8.49 1.63
C GLN A 39 32.53 -7.01 1.36
N PHE A 40 31.44 -6.27 1.32
CA PHE A 40 31.45 -4.82 1.20
C PHE A 40 30.82 -4.23 2.44
N THR A 41 31.61 -3.46 3.21
CA THR A 41 31.12 -2.83 4.43
C THR A 41 30.37 -1.57 4.05
N GLN A 42 29.04 -1.59 4.21
CA GLN A 42 28.22 -0.40 4.06
C GLN A 42 28.36 0.52 5.28
N PRO A 43 28.21 1.83 5.10
CA PRO A 43 28.20 2.77 6.22
C PRO A 43 27.06 2.46 7.20
N ASP A 44 27.33 2.63 8.49
CA ASP A 44 26.34 2.38 9.57
C ASP A 44 25.03 3.15 9.36
N ALA A 45 25.13 4.36 8.81
CA ALA A 45 23.97 5.19 8.47
C ALA A 45 23.06 4.54 7.42
N ALA A 46 23.61 3.89 6.39
CA ALA A 46 22.84 3.18 5.38
C ALA A 46 22.13 1.96 5.97
N LEU A 47 22.82 1.19 6.81
CA LEU A 47 22.23 0.03 7.49
C LEU A 47 21.10 0.45 8.45
N LEU A 48 21.30 1.55 9.20
CA LEU A 48 20.26 2.10 10.07
C LEU A 48 19.05 2.58 9.27
N MET A 49 19.24 3.27 8.15
CA MET A 49 18.15 3.72 7.30
C MET A 49 17.38 2.55 6.68
N ILE A 50 18.06 1.53 6.17
CA ILE A 50 17.41 0.31 5.66
C ILE A 50 16.56 -0.33 6.77
N ARG A 51 17.13 -0.49 7.96
CA ARG A 51 16.42 -1.10 9.10
C ARG A 51 15.19 -0.27 9.47
N LEU A 52 15.35 1.05 9.60
CA LEU A 52 14.26 1.97 9.90
C LEU A 52 13.17 1.90 8.82
N MET A 53 13.54 1.90 7.54
CA MET A 53 12.58 1.76 6.45
C MET A 53 11.78 0.46 6.57
N VAL A 54 12.42 -0.69 6.75
CA VAL A 54 11.71 -1.98 6.81
C VAL A 54 10.81 -2.06 8.05
N THR A 55 11.31 -1.67 9.22
CA THR A 55 10.56 -1.83 10.47
C THR A 55 9.52 -0.72 10.66
N PHE A 56 9.89 0.53 10.44
CA PHE A 56 9.01 1.68 10.67
C PHE A 56 7.91 1.75 9.62
N ILE A 57 8.24 1.61 8.32
CA ILE A 57 7.21 1.65 7.27
C ILE A 57 6.24 0.48 7.44
N GLY A 58 6.76 -0.72 7.73
CA GLY A 58 5.91 -1.88 8.02
C GLY A 58 4.98 -1.63 9.21
N ALA A 59 5.52 -1.14 10.33
CA ALA A 59 4.74 -0.82 11.52
C ALA A 59 3.69 0.27 11.26
N VAL A 60 4.01 1.31 10.50
CA VAL A 60 3.09 2.39 10.14
C VAL A 60 1.96 1.86 9.24
N ILE A 61 2.26 1.01 8.26
CA ILE A 61 1.24 0.41 7.39
C ILE A 61 0.29 -0.47 8.20
N VAL A 62 0.82 -1.34 9.07
CA VAL A 62 0.00 -2.21 9.93
C VAL A 62 -0.84 -1.38 10.90
N SER A 63 -0.21 -0.42 11.59
CA SER A 63 -0.92 0.46 12.53
C SER A 63 -1.99 1.27 11.82
N GLY A 64 -1.70 1.84 10.66
CA GLY A 64 -2.67 2.56 9.84
C GLY A 64 -3.83 1.65 9.38
N THR A 65 -3.54 0.39 9.04
CA THR A 65 -4.58 -0.58 8.68
C THR A 65 -5.48 -0.90 9.87
N ILE A 66 -4.91 -1.08 11.06
CA ILE A 66 -5.66 -1.30 12.31
C ILE A 66 -6.52 -0.08 12.63
N LEU A 67 -5.96 1.13 12.55
CA LEU A 67 -6.68 2.37 12.79
C LEU A 67 -7.83 2.56 11.79
N LEU A 68 -7.59 2.28 10.51
CA LEU A 68 -8.63 2.33 9.48
C LEU A 68 -9.71 1.27 9.71
N ALA A 69 -9.33 0.04 10.06
CA ALA A 69 -10.28 -1.01 10.38
C ALA A 69 -11.13 -0.66 11.62
N TRP A 70 -10.53 0.03 12.59
CA TRP A 70 -11.25 0.47 13.79
C TRP A 70 -12.12 1.70 13.54
N SER A 71 -11.68 2.63 12.70
CA SER A 71 -12.44 3.81 12.28
C SER A 71 -13.55 3.48 11.27
N TYR A 72 -13.42 2.39 10.52
CA TYR A 72 -14.46 1.77 9.70
C TYR A 72 -14.91 0.44 10.33
N PRO A 73 -15.51 0.45 11.53
CA PRO A 73 -16.17 -0.75 12.00
C PRO A 73 -17.24 -1.04 10.96
N LEU A 74 -17.15 -2.20 10.31
CA LEU A 74 -17.97 -2.65 9.20
C LEU A 74 -19.45 -2.55 9.63
N THR A 75 -20.05 -1.37 9.46
CA THR A 75 -21.33 -1.05 10.07
C THR A 75 -22.31 -1.87 9.27
N ARG A 76 -22.85 -2.92 9.90
CA ARG A 76 -23.79 -3.85 9.27
C ARG A 76 -24.92 -3.10 8.56
N GLU A 77 -25.28 -1.93 9.08
CA GLU A 77 -26.21 -0.97 8.49
C GLU A 77 -25.88 -0.56 7.05
N LYS A 78 -24.62 -0.24 6.70
CA LYS A 78 -24.25 0.12 5.32
C LYS A 78 -24.33 -1.09 4.40
N TYR A 79 -23.96 -2.26 4.90
CA TYR A 79 -24.03 -3.51 4.16
C TYR A 79 -25.50 -3.91 3.89
N ASP A 80 -26.37 -3.75 4.88
CA ASP A 80 -27.80 -4.04 4.77
C ASP A 80 -28.52 -3.02 3.89
N ARG A 81 -28.09 -1.75 3.90
CA ARG A 81 -28.60 -0.74 2.96
C ARG A 81 -28.26 -1.10 1.51
N ILE A 82 -27.03 -1.56 1.25
CA ILE A 82 -26.62 -2.02 -0.09
C ILE A 82 -27.39 -3.28 -0.49
N LYS A 83 -27.57 -4.26 0.42
CA LYS A 83 -28.40 -5.45 0.17
C LYS A 83 -29.85 -5.11 -0.13
N LYS A 84 -30.47 -4.20 0.61
CA LYS A 84 -31.85 -3.72 0.35
C LYS A 84 -31.96 -3.11 -1.04
N LEU A 85 -31.01 -2.25 -1.42
CA LEU A 85 -31.00 -1.63 -2.75
C LEU A 85 -30.81 -2.65 -3.88
N LEU A 86 -30.00 -3.70 -3.67
CA LEU A 86 -29.85 -4.80 -4.62
C LEU A 86 -31.13 -5.64 -4.75
N ALA A 87 -31.79 -5.95 -3.62
CA ALA A 87 -33.03 -6.74 -3.60
C ALA A 87 -34.17 -6.03 -4.33
N ILE A 88 -34.32 -4.71 -4.11
CA ILE A 88 -35.31 -3.88 -4.80
C ILE A 88 -35.08 -3.90 -6.33
N ARG A 89 -33.82 -3.77 -6.78
CA ARG A 89 -33.49 -3.85 -8.21
C ARG A 89 -33.76 -5.22 -8.81
N ARG A 90 -33.49 -6.29 -8.06
CA ARG A 90 -33.73 -7.67 -8.51
C ARG A 90 -35.23 -7.95 -8.69
N ASN A 91 -36.07 -7.55 -7.75
CA ASN A 91 -37.53 -7.71 -7.88
C ASN A 91 -38.11 -6.88 -9.03
N LYS A 92 -37.63 -5.65 -9.22
CA LYS A 92 -38.12 -4.80 -10.32
C LYS A 92 -37.84 -5.37 -11.71
N ASN A 93 -36.72 -6.10 -11.88
CA ASN A 93 -36.42 -6.80 -13.13
C ASN A 93 -37.24 -8.10 -13.32
N LEU A 94 -37.74 -8.71 -12.24
CA LEU A 94 -38.57 -9.92 -12.30
C LEU A 94 -40.04 -9.62 -12.61
N GLU A 95 -40.54 -8.44 -12.21
CA GLU A 95 -41.90 -7.98 -12.53
C GLU A 95 -42.04 -7.42 -13.96
N SER A 96 -40.92 -7.17 -14.65
CA SER A 96 -40.90 -6.62 -16.01
C SER A 96 -40.56 -7.66 -17.10
N SER A 97 -40.59 -8.95 -16.77
CA SER A 97 -40.40 -10.10 -17.68
C SER A 97 -41.62 -11.00 -17.64
#